data_AF-A0A970FTG8-F1
#
_entry.id   AF-A0A970FTG8-F1
#
_cell.length_a   1.000
_cell.length_b   1.000
_cell.length_c   1.000
_cell.angle_alpha   90.00
_cell.angle_beta   90.00
_cell.angle_gamma   90.00
#
_symmetry.space_group_name_H-M   'P 1'
#
loop_
_entity.id
_entity.type
_entity.pdbx_description
1 polymer ?
#
loop_
_entity_poly.entity_id
_entity_poly.type
_entity_poly.pdbx_seq_one_letter_code
_entity_poly.pdbx_strand_id
1 'polypeptide(L)'
;MDKGLLYLITLLAGLACGLVVSRRWRPLLAEHWRALFLLLPAIVVSSLPFFLYTYKPEWIGTDDRRLLLSLILLRFLLFGLLLLLNLLPARWFSAHPGSGLTILQKICLLPLLLGLAGETAVLLINQGYWPVAEAILTENANPAFAAGVRNDAYVFLRVIDNETYLPWLGQIWPCPWPASWRLAALPAISPAEVLSAAGLFLIGISQFFPAGLASPLEGKQPET
;
A
#
# COMPACT_ATOMS: atom_id res chain seq x y z
N MET A 1 -3.68 11.56 3.28
CA MET A 1 -2.93 10.82 4.31
C MET A 1 -1.54 10.46 3.77
N ASP A 2 -0.48 10.50 4.60
CA ASP A 2 0.81 9.92 4.21
C ASP A 2 0.62 8.41 4.02
N LYS A 3 0.56 7.98 2.75
CA LYS A 3 0.29 6.59 2.39
C LYS A 3 1.36 5.66 2.95
N GLY A 4 2.62 6.10 2.97
CA GLY A 4 3.70 5.27 3.50
C GLY A 4 3.61 5.09 5.03
N LEU A 5 3.10 6.08 5.77
CA LEU A 5 2.87 5.89 7.20
C LEU A 5 1.75 4.88 7.48
N LEU A 6 0.62 4.96 6.77
CA LEU A 6 -0.43 3.94 6.89
C LEU A 6 0.13 2.55 6.60
N TYR A 7 0.86 2.42 5.50
CA TYR A 7 1.50 1.18 5.08
C TYR A 7 2.49 0.63 6.11
N LEU A 8 3.31 1.50 6.70
CA LEU A 8 4.26 1.13 7.73
C LEU A 8 3.55 0.66 9.00
N ILE A 9 2.56 1.40 9.49
CA ILE A 9 1.82 1.04 10.70
C ILE A 9 1.08 -0.27 10.52
N THR A 10 0.43 -0.49 9.38
CA THR A 10 -0.33 -1.72 9.16
C THR A 10 0.58 -2.92 9.01
N LEU A 11 1.73 -2.77 8.34
CA LEU A 11 2.78 -3.79 8.32
C LEU A 11 3.27 -4.12 9.73
N LEU A 12 3.65 -3.11 10.51
CA LEU A 12 4.15 -3.29 11.88
C LEU A 12 3.10 -3.95 12.78
N ALA A 13 1.83 -3.56 12.65
CA ALA A 13 0.72 -4.17 13.36
C ALA A 13 0.55 -5.66 12.97
N GLY A 14 0.69 -5.99 11.68
CA GLY A 14 0.67 -7.38 11.20
C GLY A 14 1.83 -8.20 11.78
N LEU A 15 3.04 -7.64 11.77
CA LEU A 15 4.23 -8.27 12.37
C LEU A 15 4.08 -8.48 13.87
N ALA A 16 3.60 -7.47 14.60
CA ALA A 16 3.36 -7.55 16.03
C ALA A 16 2.29 -8.60 16.37
N CYS A 17 1.19 -8.62 15.61
CA CYS A 17 0.14 -9.63 15.76
C CYS A 17 0.69 -11.04 15.53
N GLY A 18 1.46 -11.24 14.46
CA GLY A 18 2.10 -12.51 14.16
C GLY A 18 3.10 -12.96 15.25
N LEU A 19 3.86 -12.03 15.82
CA LEU A 19 4.76 -12.29 16.94
C LEU A 19 4.00 -12.77 18.19
N VAL A 20 2.92 -12.06 18.55
CA VAL A 20 2.08 -12.38 19.72
C VAL A 20 1.40 -13.73 19.56
N VAL A 21 0.82 -14.00 18.38
CA VAL A 21 0.09 -15.24 18.09
C VAL A 21 1.05 -16.43 18.01
N SER A 22 2.18 -16.29 17.32
CA SER A 22 3.13 -17.40 17.16
C SER A 22 3.94 -17.70 18.43
N ARG A 23 4.07 -16.73 19.35
CA ARG A 23 4.94 -16.77 20.54
C ARG A 23 6.39 -17.15 20.22
N ARG A 24 6.80 -17.02 18.95
CA ARG A 24 8.13 -17.38 18.48
C ARG A 24 8.91 -16.11 18.21
N TRP A 25 9.91 -15.86 19.03
CA TRP A 25 10.96 -14.86 18.78
C TRP A 25 11.92 -15.35 17.69
N ARG A 26 11.40 -15.98 16.63
CA ARG A 26 12.24 -16.28 15.47
C ARG A 26 12.70 -14.93 14.93
N PRO A 27 14.01 -14.77 14.66
CA PRO A 27 14.44 -13.59 13.94
C PRO A 27 13.60 -13.50 12.67
N LEU A 28 13.12 -12.30 12.35
CA LEU A 28 12.33 -11.96 11.16
C LEU A 28 13.18 -12.16 9.89
N LEU A 29 13.72 -13.36 9.69
CA LEU A 29 14.64 -13.69 8.62
C LEU A 29 13.96 -13.70 7.25
N ALA A 30 12.65 -13.45 7.20
CA ALA A 30 11.88 -13.27 5.97
C ALA A 30 12.13 -14.39 4.95
N GLU A 31 12.47 -15.59 5.42
CA GLU A 31 13.08 -16.66 4.60
C GLU A 31 12.15 -17.10 3.44
N HIS A 32 10.85 -16.86 3.59
CA HIS A 32 9.82 -17.24 2.64
C HIS A 32 9.45 -16.10 1.67
N TRP A 33 9.65 -14.85 2.08
CA TRP A 33 9.22 -13.66 1.33
C TRP A 33 10.37 -13.17 0.45
N ARG A 34 10.22 -13.37 -0.86
CA ARG A 34 11.17 -12.83 -1.82
C ARG A 34 10.99 -11.34 -1.91
N ALA A 35 12.09 -10.64 -2.18
CA ALA A 35 12.05 -9.21 -2.43
C ALA A 35 11.40 -8.38 -1.30
N LEU A 36 11.43 -8.87 -0.04
CA LEU A 36 10.99 -8.07 1.11
C LEU A 36 11.81 -6.77 1.22
N PHE A 37 13.05 -6.78 0.76
CA PHE A 37 13.88 -5.59 0.64
C PHE A 37 13.26 -4.48 -0.24
N LEU A 38 12.33 -4.80 -1.15
CA LEU A 38 11.58 -3.82 -1.95
C LEU A 38 10.45 -3.15 -1.17
N LEU A 39 10.03 -3.72 -0.04
CA LEU A 39 8.90 -3.21 0.73
C LEU A 39 9.27 -1.87 1.40
N LEU A 40 10.47 -1.76 1.95
CA LEU A 40 10.97 -0.50 2.53
C LEU A 40 11.03 0.65 1.50
N PRO A 41 11.70 0.53 0.33
CA PRO A 41 11.69 1.59 -0.66
C PRO A 41 10.28 1.85 -1.22
N ALA A 42 9.41 0.85 -1.35
CA ALA A 42 8.02 1.07 -1.76
C ALA A 42 7.26 1.95 -0.76
N ILE A 43 7.44 1.70 0.54
CA ILE A 43 6.86 2.52 1.62
C ILE A 43 7.44 3.94 1.58
N VAL A 44 8.76 4.08 1.49
CA VAL A 44 9.42 5.40 1.44
C VAL A 44 8.92 6.21 0.25
N VAL A 45 8.89 5.63 -0.95
CA VAL A 45 8.38 6.30 -2.16
C VAL A 45 6.90 6.65 -2.02
N SER A 46 6.11 5.87 -1.29
CA SER A 46 4.70 6.19 -1.00
C SER A 46 4.52 7.43 -0.13
N SER A 47 5.49 7.74 0.73
CA SER A 47 5.51 8.94 1.58
C SER A 47 6.06 10.18 0.88
N LEU A 48 6.94 10.01 -0.12
CA LEU A 48 7.64 11.14 -0.76
C LEU A 48 6.72 12.26 -1.27
N PRO A 49 5.57 11.99 -1.94
CA PRO A 49 4.68 13.07 -2.37
C PRO A 49 4.19 13.95 -1.21
N PHE A 50 3.92 13.36 -0.05
CA PHE A 50 3.49 14.10 1.14
C PHE A 50 4.62 14.94 1.75
N PHE A 51 5.82 14.37 1.88
CA PHE A 51 7.00 15.10 2.37
C PHE A 51 7.35 16.26 1.44
N LEU A 52 7.42 16.01 0.14
CA LEU A 52 7.71 17.05 -0.84
C LEU A 52 6.62 18.13 -0.83
N TYR A 53 5.34 17.77 -0.67
CA TYR A 53 4.27 18.75 -0.56
C TYR A 53 4.42 19.64 0.68
N THR A 54 4.87 19.06 1.79
CA THR A 54 5.01 19.76 3.08
C THR A 54 6.22 20.69 3.12
N TYR A 55 7.36 20.25 2.56
CA TYR A 55 8.63 20.97 2.69
C TYR A 55 9.07 21.73 1.43
N LYS A 56 8.59 21.31 0.25
CA LYS A 56 8.97 21.82 -1.08
C LYS A 56 7.78 21.81 -2.06
N PRO A 57 6.65 22.47 -1.73
CA PRO A 57 5.45 22.45 -2.57
C PRO A 57 5.71 22.90 -4.01
N GLU A 58 6.68 23.82 -4.20
CA GLU A 58 7.10 24.32 -5.50
C GLU A 58 7.62 23.23 -6.46
N TRP A 59 8.18 22.12 -5.95
CA TRP A 59 8.71 21.03 -6.79
C TRP A 59 7.62 20.13 -7.33
N ILE A 60 6.52 20.01 -6.58
CA ILE A 60 5.37 19.23 -7.03
C ILE A 60 4.44 20.08 -7.90
N GLY A 61 4.38 21.39 -7.62
CA GLY A 61 3.51 22.35 -8.29
C GLY A 61 3.98 22.85 -9.66
N THR A 62 5.08 22.33 -10.23
CA THR A 62 5.50 22.69 -11.60
C THR A 62 4.44 22.31 -12.63
N ASP A 63 4.30 23.11 -13.69
CA ASP A 63 3.18 23.10 -14.65
C ASP A 63 2.77 21.70 -15.17
N ASP A 64 3.71 20.80 -15.38
CA ASP A 64 3.43 19.49 -15.99
C ASP A 64 3.21 18.32 -15.00
N ARG A 65 3.30 18.54 -13.68
CA ARG A 65 3.10 17.51 -12.64
C ARG A 65 3.93 16.22 -12.81
N ARG A 66 5.00 16.27 -13.62
CA ARG A 66 5.78 15.09 -14.01
C ARG A 66 6.42 14.39 -12.83
N LEU A 67 6.93 15.16 -11.85
CA LEU A 67 7.56 14.61 -10.64
C LEU A 67 6.56 13.77 -9.85
N LEU A 68 5.36 14.30 -9.66
CA LEU A 68 4.29 13.60 -8.96
C LEU A 68 3.93 12.29 -9.66
N LEU A 69 3.61 12.36 -10.95
CA LEU A 69 3.25 11.19 -11.73
C LEU A 69 4.37 10.15 -11.72
N SER A 70 5.64 10.59 -11.76
CA SER A 70 6.81 9.72 -11.66
C SER A 70 6.92 9.02 -10.30
N LEU A 71 6.65 9.71 -9.19
CA LEU A 71 6.65 9.11 -7.85
C LEU A 71 5.50 8.12 -7.67
N ILE A 72 4.31 8.45 -8.19
CA ILE A 72 3.16 7.54 -8.21
C ILE A 72 3.50 6.29 -9.01
N LEU A 73 4.07 6.45 -10.21
CA LEU A 73 4.46 5.34 -11.07
C LEU A 73 5.56 4.49 -10.43
N LEU A 74 6.59 5.12 -9.84
CA LEU A 74 7.67 4.43 -9.15
C LEU A 74 7.14 3.59 -7.99
N ARG A 75 6.21 4.12 -7.20
CA ARG A 75 5.54 3.38 -6.14
C ARG A 75 4.87 2.12 -6.69
N PHE A 76 4.10 2.25 -7.77
CA PHE A 76 3.42 1.12 -8.40
C PHE A 76 4.40 0.10 -8.98
N LEU A 77 5.51 0.56 -9.59
CA LEU A 77 6.55 -0.33 -10.09
C LEU A 77 7.21 -1.13 -8.96
N LEU A 78 7.50 -0.50 -7.81
CA LEU A 78 8.11 -1.18 -6.67
C LEU A 78 7.19 -2.23 -6.07
N PHE A 79 5.91 -1.89 -5.82
CA PHE A 79 4.95 -2.87 -5.32
C PHE A 79 4.61 -3.94 -6.35
N GLY A 80 4.50 -3.58 -7.62
CA GLY A 80 4.27 -4.51 -8.72
C GLY A 80 5.41 -5.51 -8.86
N LEU A 81 6.66 -5.05 -8.73
CA LEU A 81 7.84 -5.92 -8.72
C LEU A 81 7.85 -6.83 -7.49
N LEU A 82 7.52 -6.30 -6.30
CA LEU A 82 7.37 -7.10 -5.09
C LEU A 82 6.32 -8.21 -5.27
N LEU A 83 5.15 -7.88 -5.79
CA LEU A 83 4.07 -8.85 -6.04
C LEU A 83 4.50 -9.89 -7.08
N LEU A 84 5.09 -9.45 -8.19
CA LEU A 84 5.54 -10.32 -9.27
C LEU A 84 6.58 -11.34 -8.76
N LEU A 85 7.63 -10.86 -8.08
CA LEU A 85 8.70 -11.73 -7.56
C LEU A 85 8.20 -12.75 -6.54
N ASN A 86 7.17 -12.40 -5.76
CA ASN A 86 6.56 -13.31 -4.79
C ASN A 86 5.57 -14.30 -5.41
N LEU A 87 4.91 -13.93 -6.52
CA LEU A 87 3.97 -14.81 -7.22
C LEU A 87 4.68 -15.80 -8.15
N LEU A 88 5.88 -15.47 -8.63
CA LEU A 88 6.64 -16.31 -9.55
C LEU A 88 7.09 -17.66 -8.91
N PRO A 89 7.20 -18.74 -9.71
CA PRO A 89 7.58 -20.05 -9.21
C PRO A 89 8.96 -20.07 -8.52
N ALA A 90 9.08 -20.84 -7.42
CA ALA A 90 10.33 -20.92 -6.66
C ALA A 90 11.53 -21.46 -7.43
N ARG A 91 11.26 -22.37 -8.36
CA ARG A 91 12.23 -22.97 -9.28
C ARG A 91 12.98 -21.97 -10.16
N TRP A 92 12.47 -20.74 -10.33
CA TRP A 92 13.12 -19.72 -11.18
C TRP A 92 14.22 -18.94 -10.45
N PHE A 93 14.28 -19.01 -9.12
CA PHE A 93 15.20 -18.20 -8.32
C PHE A 93 16.10 -19.01 -7.38
N SER A 94 15.71 -20.25 -7.06
CA SER A 94 16.29 -21.01 -5.97
C SER A 94 16.64 -22.42 -6.43
N ALA A 95 17.85 -22.88 -6.08
CA ALA A 95 18.25 -24.28 -6.24
C ALA A 95 17.47 -25.24 -5.30
N HIS A 96 16.76 -24.70 -4.30
CA HIS A 96 15.98 -25.44 -3.32
C HIS A 96 14.46 -25.32 -3.61
N PRO A 97 13.81 -26.36 -4.16
CA PRO A 97 12.42 -26.32 -4.61
C PRO A 97 11.37 -26.08 -3.49
N GLY A 98 11.76 -26.16 -2.21
CA GLY A 98 10.86 -25.95 -1.06
C GLY A 98 10.70 -24.50 -0.57
N SER A 99 11.41 -23.52 -1.12
CA SER A 99 11.49 -22.13 -0.60
C SER A 99 10.42 -21.17 -1.17
N GLY A 100 9.24 -21.67 -1.52
CA GLY A 100 8.16 -20.87 -2.10
C GLY A 100 7.16 -20.37 -1.07
N LEU A 101 6.46 -19.26 -1.39
CA LEU A 101 5.27 -18.86 -0.64
C LEU A 101 4.18 -19.93 -0.76
N THR A 102 3.57 -20.26 0.38
CA THR A 102 2.39 -21.13 0.45
C THR A 102 1.18 -20.49 -0.26
N ILE A 103 0.17 -21.29 -0.60
CA ILE A 103 -1.08 -20.77 -1.20
C ILE A 103 -1.71 -19.71 -0.29
N LEU A 104 -1.72 -19.94 1.02
CA LEU A 104 -2.25 -18.99 2.00
C LEU A 104 -1.49 -17.64 1.97
N GLN A 105 -0.15 -17.68 1.93
CA GLN A 105 0.66 -16.46 1.81
C GLN A 105 0.44 -15.73 0.48
N LYS A 106 0.20 -16.46 -0.62
CA LYS A 106 -0.18 -15.83 -1.89
C LYS A 106 -1.55 -15.18 -1.83
N ILE A 107 -2.51 -15.80 -1.14
CA ILE A 107 -3.84 -15.20 -0.92
C ILE A 107 -3.71 -13.89 -0.11
N CYS A 108 -2.79 -13.83 0.86
CA CYS A 108 -2.50 -12.61 1.62
C CYS A 108 -2.01 -11.44 0.75
N LEU A 109 -1.51 -11.69 -0.47
CA LEU A 109 -1.12 -10.64 -1.42
C LEU A 109 -2.31 -10.02 -2.17
N LEU A 110 -3.44 -10.73 -2.26
CA LEU A 110 -4.57 -10.28 -3.09
C LEU A 110 -5.14 -8.93 -2.64
N PRO A 111 -5.34 -8.64 -1.34
CA PRO A 111 -5.84 -7.33 -0.93
C PRO A 111 -4.88 -6.20 -1.29
N LEU A 112 -3.56 -6.43 -1.21
CA LEU A 112 -2.57 -5.43 -1.63
C LEU A 112 -2.67 -5.17 -3.14
N LEU A 113 -2.75 -6.24 -3.95
CA LEU A 113 -2.90 -6.12 -5.39
C LEU A 113 -4.17 -5.35 -5.78
N LEU A 114 -5.31 -5.70 -5.17
CA LEU A 114 -6.60 -5.05 -5.43
C LEU A 114 -6.60 -3.59 -4.98
N GLY A 115 -6.04 -3.31 -3.79
CA GLY A 115 -5.87 -1.95 -3.30
C GLY A 115 -5.07 -1.11 -4.27
N LEU A 116 -3.85 -1.54 -4.61
CA LEU A 116 -2.97 -0.83 -5.54
C LEU A 116 -3.60 -0.65 -6.92
N ALA A 117 -4.31 -1.64 -7.45
CA ALA A 117 -5.02 -1.53 -8.72
C ALA A 117 -6.12 -0.46 -8.64
N GLY A 118 -6.91 -0.44 -7.56
CA GLY A 118 -7.90 0.60 -7.30
C GLY A 118 -7.28 1.99 -7.19
N GLU A 119 -6.18 2.13 -6.44
CA GLU A 119 -5.46 3.39 -6.32
C GLU A 119 -4.93 3.88 -7.68
N THR A 120 -4.42 2.96 -8.51
CA THR A 120 -3.90 3.27 -9.85
C THR A 120 -5.02 3.73 -10.76
N ALA A 121 -6.13 2.99 -10.77
CA ALA A 121 -7.29 3.30 -11.62
C ALA A 121 -7.84 4.70 -11.31
N VAL A 122 -8.00 5.03 -10.03
CA VAL A 122 -8.45 6.37 -9.60
C VAL A 122 -7.50 7.44 -10.11
N LEU A 123 -6.19 7.29 -9.87
CA LEU A 123 -5.20 8.30 -10.26
C LEU A 123 -5.10 8.45 -11.78
N LEU A 124 -5.12 7.36 -12.55
CA LEU A 124 -5.00 7.45 -14.00
C LEU A 124 -6.24 8.07 -14.64
N ILE A 125 -7.43 7.65 -14.22
CA ILE A 125 -8.69 8.12 -14.82
C ILE A 125 -8.97 9.57 -14.42
N ASN A 126 -8.61 9.97 -13.20
CA ASN A 126 -8.77 11.34 -12.71
C ASN A 126 -7.50 12.20 -12.90
N GLN A 127 -6.62 11.90 -13.87
CA GLN A 127 -5.48 12.75 -14.24
C GLN A 127 -4.55 13.14 -13.07
N GLY A 128 -4.34 12.22 -12.14
CA GLY A 128 -3.51 12.39 -10.95
C GLY A 128 -4.24 12.96 -9.74
N TYR A 129 -5.52 13.32 -9.88
CA TYR A 129 -6.35 13.76 -8.76
C TYR A 129 -6.88 12.59 -7.96
N TRP A 130 -6.97 12.81 -6.65
CA TRP A 130 -7.60 11.91 -5.72
C TRP A 130 -8.93 12.52 -5.25
N PRO A 131 -10.07 11.85 -5.49
CA PRO A 131 -11.37 12.41 -5.14
C PRO A 131 -11.56 12.56 -3.63
N VAL A 132 -12.20 13.65 -3.22
CA VAL A 132 -12.55 13.95 -1.82
C VAL A 132 -14.01 14.37 -1.72
N ALA A 133 -14.74 13.77 -0.77
CA ALA A 133 -16.10 14.19 -0.47
C ALA A 133 -16.13 15.56 0.23
N GLU A 134 -17.01 16.45 -0.23
CA GLU A 134 -17.18 17.80 0.32
C GLU A 134 -17.47 17.78 1.83
N ALA A 135 -18.26 16.80 2.30
CA ALA A 135 -18.58 16.62 3.71
C ALA A 135 -17.33 16.47 4.60
N ILE A 136 -16.27 15.82 4.10
CA ILE A 136 -15.03 15.63 4.85
C ILE A 136 -14.28 16.96 5.01
N LEU A 137 -14.33 17.82 3.99
CA LEU A 137 -13.71 19.14 4.01
C LEU A 137 -14.43 20.09 4.98
N THR A 138 -15.75 19.97 5.09
CA THR A 138 -16.54 20.80 6.02
C THR A 138 -16.38 20.38 7.49
N GLU A 139 -16.25 19.09 7.76
CA GLU A 139 -16.26 18.58 9.13
C GLU A 139 -14.87 18.53 9.78
N ASN A 140 -13.82 18.21 9.01
CA ASN A 140 -12.56 17.74 9.57
C ASN A 140 -11.31 18.47 9.07
N ALA A 141 -11.45 19.42 8.13
CA ALA A 141 -10.31 20.12 7.55
C ALA A 141 -10.14 21.54 8.09
N ASN A 142 -8.89 22.00 8.16
CA ASN A 142 -8.58 23.41 8.39
C ASN A 142 -9.26 24.27 7.31
N PRO A 143 -9.96 25.37 7.64
CA PRO A 143 -10.63 26.22 6.66
C PRO A 143 -9.76 26.66 5.48
N ALA A 144 -8.47 26.94 5.73
CA ALA A 144 -7.52 27.29 4.67
C ALA A 144 -7.19 26.10 3.76
N PHE A 145 -7.11 24.90 4.32
CA PHE A 145 -6.92 23.67 3.55
C PHE A 145 -8.16 23.36 2.71
N ALA A 146 -9.35 23.41 3.31
CA ALA A 146 -10.61 23.18 2.62
C ALA A 146 -10.84 24.19 1.49
N ALA A 147 -10.57 25.48 1.74
CA ALA A 147 -10.62 26.52 0.71
C ALA A 147 -9.61 26.25 -0.42
N GLY A 148 -8.41 25.77 -0.09
CA GLY A 148 -7.44 25.40 -1.11
C GLY A 148 -7.91 24.22 -1.97
N VAL A 149 -8.50 23.18 -1.39
CA VAL A 149 -9.04 22.04 -2.16
C VAL A 149 -10.20 22.48 -3.06
N ARG A 150 -11.08 23.36 -2.57
CA ARG A 150 -12.20 23.90 -3.35
C ARG A 150 -11.78 24.81 -4.50
N ASN A 151 -10.65 25.50 -4.36
CA ASN A 151 -10.10 26.40 -5.38
C ASN A 151 -9.03 25.72 -6.23
N ASP A 152 -8.98 24.37 -6.23
CA ASP A 152 -7.99 23.56 -6.96
C ASP A 152 -6.52 23.93 -6.66
N ALA A 153 -6.26 24.58 -5.53
CA ALA A 153 -4.92 24.93 -5.07
C ALA A 153 -4.16 23.72 -4.51
N TYR A 154 -4.86 22.66 -4.11
CA TYR A 154 -4.27 21.38 -3.71
C TYR A 154 -4.26 20.41 -4.90
N VAL A 155 -3.11 20.34 -5.56
CA VAL A 155 -2.89 19.63 -6.85
C VAL A 155 -3.27 18.14 -6.85
N PHE A 156 -3.47 17.54 -5.68
CA PHE A 156 -3.73 16.11 -5.51
C PHE A 156 -5.14 15.76 -5.08
N LEU A 157 -5.90 16.72 -4.57
CA LEU A 157 -7.20 16.49 -3.96
C LEU A 157 -8.19 17.36 -4.70
N ARG A 158 -9.22 16.74 -5.26
CA ARG A 158 -10.30 17.44 -5.93
C ARG A 158 -11.62 17.06 -5.28
N VAL A 159 -12.49 18.05 -5.10
CA VAL A 159 -13.86 17.79 -4.62
C VAL A 159 -14.57 16.92 -5.66
N ILE A 160 -15.28 15.89 -5.19
CA ILE A 160 -16.08 15.04 -6.08
C ILE A 160 -17.12 15.91 -6.80
N ASP A 161 -17.09 15.86 -8.12
CA ASP A 161 -18.01 16.54 -9.02
C ASP A 161 -18.52 15.59 -10.13
N ASN A 162 -19.25 16.13 -11.10
CA ASN A 162 -19.82 15.35 -12.20
C ASN A 162 -18.78 14.83 -13.20
N GLU A 163 -17.54 15.34 -13.17
CA GLU A 163 -16.43 14.89 -14.01
C GLU A 163 -15.56 13.84 -13.32
N THR A 164 -15.80 13.61 -12.02
CA THR A 164 -15.02 12.70 -11.21
C THR A 164 -15.41 11.26 -11.47
N TYR A 165 -14.43 10.45 -11.89
CA TYR A 165 -14.63 9.02 -12.13
C TYR A 165 -14.24 8.19 -10.92
N LEU A 166 -14.96 7.09 -10.69
CA LEU A 166 -14.76 6.21 -9.53
C LEU A 166 -14.77 6.95 -8.17
N PRO A 167 -15.71 7.89 -7.92
CA PRO A 167 -15.71 8.70 -6.70
C PRO A 167 -15.85 7.85 -5.41
N TRP A 168 -16.47 6.68 -5.52
CA TRP A 168 -16.61 5.72 -4.43
C TRP A 168 -15.27 5.12 -3.95
N LEU A 169 -14.21 5.18 -4.76
CA LEU A 169 -12.83 4.83 -4.38
C LEU A 169 -12.04 6.02 -3.84
N GLY A 170 -12.66 7.20 -3.73
CA GLY A 170 -12.09 8.41 -3.16
C GLY A 170 -12.01 8.40 -1.64
N GLN A 171 -11.51 9.49 -1.07
CA GLN A 171 -11.51 9.73 0.37
C GLN A 171 -12.95 9.90 0.85
N ILE A 172 -13.48 8.89 1.53
CA ILE A 172 -14.89 8.85 1.96
C ILE A 172 -15.07 8.56 3.46
N TRP A 173 -14.07 7.97 4.13
CA TRP A 173 -14.18 7.64 5.55
C TRP A 173 -13.30 8.52 6.42
N PRO A 174 -13.85 9.24 7.42
CA PRO A 174 -13.06 10.01 8.35
C PRO A 174 -12.15 9.08 9.15
N CYS A 175 -10.90 9.50 9.28
CA CYS A 175 -9.84 8.74 9.90
C CYS A 175 -9.05 9.72 10.78
N PRO A 176 -9.52 10.04 12.00
CA PRO A 176 -8.99 11.17 12.78
C PRO A 176 -7.63 10.90 13.45
N TRP A 177 -7.27 9.63 13.67
CA TRP A 177 -6.06 9.23 14.36
C TRP A 177 -4.72 9.67 13.72
N PRO A 178 -4.57 9.87 12.40
CA PRO A 178 -3.35 10.43 11.80
C PRO A 178 -3.30 11.97 11.88
N ALA A 179 -4.44 12.65 12.04
CA ALA A 179 -4.48 14.12 12.17
C ALA A 179 -3.92 14.58 13.52
N SER A 180 -4.19 13.84 14.60
CA SER A 180 -3.65 14.17 15.93
C SER A 180 -2.11 14.16 15.95
N TRP A 181 -1.48 13.41 15.05
CA TRP A 181 -0.02 13.33 14.91
C TRP A 181 0.54 14.21 13.79
N ARG A 182 -0.31 15.00 13.10
CA ARG A 182 0.04 15.82 11.92
C ARG A 182 0.62 15.02 10.76
N LEU A 183 0.20 13.77 10.61
CA LEU A 183 0.72 12.82 9.61
C LEU A 183 -0.16 12.73 8.35
N ALA A 184 -1.25 13.50 8.32
CA ALA A 184 -2.13 13.57 7.17
C ALA A 184 -2.66 15.00 7.03
N ALA A 185 -2.57 15.55 5.83
CA ALA A 185 -3.18 16.84 5.51
C ALA A 185 -4.72 16.76 5.51
N LEU A 186 -5.27 15.59 5.16
CA LEU A 186 -6.68 15.25 5.26
C LEU A 186 -6.82 13.94 6.06
N PRO A 187 -7.51 13.94 7.22
CA PRO A 187 -7.78 12.74 8.02
C PRO A 187 -8.93 11.93 7.44
N ALA A 188 -8.70 11.37 6.25
CA ALA A 188 -9.62 10.46 5.61
C ALA A 188 -8.85 9.28 5.01
N ILE A 189 -9.58 8.20 4.78
CA ILE A 189 -9.10 7.03 4.08
C ILE A 189 -10.10 6.61 2.99
N SER A 190 -9.58 6.03 1.91
CA SER A 190 -10.39 5.44 0.84
C SER A 190 -10.50 3.91 0.91
N PRO A 191 -11.48 3.29 0.23
CA PRO A 191 -11.57 1.83 0.13
C PRO A 191 -10.33 1.17 -0.46
N ALA A 192 -9.71 1.79 -1.47
CA ALA A 192 -8.47 1.28 -2.07
C ALA A 192 -7.30 1.33 -1.07
N GLU A 193 -7.19 2.40 -0.28
CA GLU A 193 -6.18 2.52 0.77
C GLU A 193 -6.40 1.50 1.90
N VAL A 194 -7.65 1.23 2.29
CA VAL A 194 -8.00 0.17 3.24
C VAL A 194 -7.55 -1.20 2.74
N LEU A 195 -7.77 -1.52 1.47
CA LEU A 195 -7.34 -2.79 0.87
C LEU A 195 -5.80 -2.90 0.83
N SER A 196 -5.10 -1.85 0.42
CA SER A 196 -3.63 -1.80 0.44
C SER A 196 -3.09 -1.98 1.87
N ALA A 197 -3.68 -1.29 2.84
CA ALA A 197 -3.34 -1.41 4.26
C ALA A 197 -3.57 -2.83 4.81
N ALA A 198 -4.72 -3.41 4.52
CA ALA A 198 -5.06 -4.77 4.90
C ALA A 198 -4.09 -5.78 4.27
N GLY A 199 -3.73 -5.58 3.00
CA GLY A 199 -2.74 -6.39 2.31
C GLY A 199 -1.37 -6.36 2.99
N LEU A 200 -0.88 -5.19 3.38
CA LEU A 200 0.38 -5.05 4.12
C LEU A 200 0.34 -5.66 5.52
N PHE A 201 -0.78 -5.51 6.23
CA PHE A 201 -1.01 -6.21 7.49
C PHE A 201 -0.95 -7.73 7.31
N LEU A 202 -1.60 -8.25 6.26
CA LEU A 202 -1.60 -9.67 5.94
C LEU A 202 -0.22 -10.18 5.52
N ILE A 203 0.56 -9.38 4.79
CA ILE A 203 1.96 -9.69 4.51
C ILE A 203 2.74 -9.81 5.82
N GLY A 204 2.61 -8.84 6.73
CA GLY A 204 3.27 -8.85 8.03
C GLY A 204 2.94 -10.11 8.86
N ILE A 205 1.66 -10.43 9.03
CA ILE A 205 1.25 -11.59 9.85
C ILE A 205 1.63 -12.93 9.18
N SER A 206 1.58 -13.00 7.84
CA SER A 206 1.83 -14.24 7.10
C SER A 206 3.29 -14.69 7.11
N GLN A 207 4.22 -13.84 7.57
CA GLN A 207 5.60 -14.24 7.85
C GLN A 207 5.69 -15.31 8.94
N PHE A 208 4.67 -15.40 9.80
CA PHE A 208 4.60 -16.34 10.91
C PHE A 208 3.77 -17.59 10.58
N PHE A 209 3.17 -17.65 9.39
CA PHE A 209 2.45 -18.83 8.97
C PHE A 209 3.44 -19.99 8.79
N PRO A 210 3.10 -21.19 9.28
CA PRO A 210 3.94 -22.34 9.03
C PRO A 210 4.10 -22.52 7.53
N ALA A 211 5.33 -22.80 7.08
CA ALA A 211 5.58 -23.36 5.77
C ALA A 211 4.91 -24.74 5.74
N GLY A 212 3.62 -24.77 5.45
CA GLY A 212 2.81 -25.98 5.50
C GLY A 212 3.27 -26.95 4.42
N LEU A 213 3.79 -28.08 4.89
CA LEU A 213 3.86 -29.39 4.22
C LEU A 213 4.40 -29.35 2.79
N ALA A 214 5.69 -29.64 2.64
CA ALA A 214 6.17 -30.35 1.47
C ALA A 214 5.15 -31.46 1.15
N SER A 215 4.62 -31.42 -0.07
CA SER A 215 3.60 -32.34 -0.55
C SER A 215 3.96 -33.79 -0.15
N PRO A 216 3.08 -34.56 0.52
CA PRO A 216 3.31 -35.98 0.79
C PRO A 216 3.47 -36.84 -0.48
N LEU A 217 3.36 -36.24 -1.67
CA LEU A 217 3.38 -36.93 -2.95
C LEU A 217 4.78 -37.18 -3.53
N GLU A 218 5.88 -36.80 -2.86
CA GLU A 218 7.24 -37.15 -3.30
C GLU A 218 7.76 -38.49 -2.73
N GLY A 219 6.96 -39.22 -1.95
CA GLY A 219 7.40 -40.41 -1.21
C GLY A 219 6.84 -41.75 -1.68
N LYS A 220 6.81 -42.05 -2.99
CA LYS A 220 6.79 -43.44 -3.47
C LYS A 220 7.72 -43.55 -4.68
N GLN A 221 9.01 -43.75 -4.43
CA GLN A 221 9.85 -44.42 -5.41
C GLN A 221 9.31 -45.85 -5.58
N PRO A 222 9.09 -46.33 -6.81
CA PRO A 222 8.82 -47.73 -7.02
C PRO A 222 10.09 -48.51 -6.67
N GLU A 223 10.03 -49.32 -5.62
CA GLU A 223 11.02 -50.37 -5.40
C GLU A 223 10.90 -51.34 -6.58
N THR A 224 11.93 -51.35 -7.42
CA THR A 224 12.17 -52.36 -8.46
C THR A 224 13.12 -53.42 -7.94
#